data_AF-A0A655YCI7-F1
#
_entry.id   AF-A0A655YCI7-F1
#
_cell.length_a   1.000
_cell.length_b   1.000
_cell.length_c   1.000
_cell.angle_alpha   90.00
_cell.angle_beta   90.00
_cell.angle_gamma   90.00
#
_symmetry.space_group_name_H-M   'P 1'
#
loop_
_entity.id
_entity.type
_entity.pdbx_description
1 polymer ?
#
loop_
_entity_poly.entity_id
_entity_poly.type
_entity_poly.pdbx_seq_one_letter_code
_entity_poly.pdbx_strand_id
1 'polypeptide(L)'
;MQGENAPQRSAEVTILDKQAIDIPHPLPGQDDQEFWIYVQKGRLGPKREFQVGIHYYHALNPGDKGVLTYQGQRFLHFALKR
;
A
#
# COMPACT_ATOMS: atom_id res chain seq x y z
N MET A 1 12.21 -19.24 4.07
CA MET A 1 11.18 -18.95 5.10
C MET A 1 10.86 -17.45 5.05
N GLN A 2 10.00 -17.01 4.13
CA GLN A 2 9.72 -15.58 3.93
C GLN A 2 8.22 -15.42 3.72
N GLY A 3 7.57 -14.64 4.59
CA GLY A 3 6.13 -14.36 4.52
C GLY A 3 5.51 -14.25 5.91
N GLU A 4 5.28 -15.38 6.58
CA GLU A 4 4.37 -15.43 7.73
C GLU A 4 4.95 -14.93 9.07
N ASN A 5 6.28 -14.86 9.22
CA ASN A 5 6.94 -14.37 10.44
C ASN A 5 7.72 -13.07 10.24
N ALA A 6 7.43 -12.31 9.16
CA ALA A 6 8.10 -11.03 8.96
C ALA A 6 7.72 -10.06 10.11
N PRO A 7 8.70 -9.43 10.78
CA PRO A 7 8.39 -8.51 11.87
C PRO A 7 7.60 -7.33 11.34
N GLN A 8 6.64 -6.86 12.13
CA GLN A 8 5.93 -5.62 11.84
C GLN A 8 6.94 -4.46 11.81
N ARG A 9 6.84 -3.63 10.77
CA ARG A 9 7.67 -2.44 10.59
C ARG A 9 6.78 -1.24 10.33
N SER A 10 7.23 -0.09 10.82
CA SER A 10 6.63 1.20 10.51
C SER A 10 7.69 2.14 9.93
N ALA A 11 7.30 2.93 8.94
CA ALA A 11 8.20 3.89 8.30
C ALA A 11 7.44 5.14 7.88
N GLU A 12 8.10 6.29 7.97
CA GLU A 12 7.61 7.51 7.35
C GLU A 12 7.80 7.42 5.84
N VAL A 13 6.70 7.61 5.12
CA VAL A 13 6.68 7.53 3.66
C VAL A 13 5.88 8.68 3.06
N THR A 14 6.15 8.96 1.80
CA THR A 14 5.31 9.79 0.94
C THR A 14 4.68 8.89 -0.12
N ILE A 15 3.38 9.04 -0.36
CA ILE A 15 2.69 8.38 -1.47
C ILE A 15 3.09 9.07 -2.75
N LEU A 16 3.66 8.32 -3.69
CA LEU A 16 4.09 8.82 -4.99
C LEU A 16 2.97 8.70 -6.01
N ASP A 17 2.27 7.57 -6.00
CA ASP A 17 1.24 7.25 -6.99
C ASP A 17 0.30 6.15 -6.47
N LYS A 18 -0.82 5.92 -7.14
CA LYS A 18 -1.73 4.81 -6.89
C LYS A 18 -2.31 4.28 -8.20
N GLN A 19 -2.50 2.97 -8.29
CA GLN A 19 -3.01 2.29 -9.48
C GLN A 19 -4.13 1.32 -9.12
N ALA A 20 -5.21 1.32 -9.92
CA ALA A 20 -6.21 0.27 -9.93
C ALA A 20 -5.94 -0.62 -11.16
N ILE A 21 -5.92 -1.93 -10.97
CA ILE A 21 -5.66 -2.92 -12.02
C ILE A 21 -6.87 -3.83 -12.09
N ASP A 22 -7.52 -3.87 -13.26
CA ASP A 22 -8.63 -4.79 -13.51
C ASP A 22 -8.12 -6.23 -13.48
N ILE A 23 -8.83 -7.09 -12.74
CA ILE A 23 -8.57 -8.52 -12.70
C ILE A 23 -9.30 -9.14 -13.89
N PRO A 24 -8.59 -9.80 -14.83
CA PRO A 24 -9.25 -10.44 -15.95
C PRO A 24 -10.05 -11.67 -15.47
N HIS A 25 -11.32 -11.73 -15.86
CA HIS A 25 -12.23 -12.84 -15.55
C HIS A 25 -12.39 -13.14 -14.04
N PRO A 26 -12.86 -12.17 -13.23
CA PRO A 26 -13.07 -12.43 -11.81
C PRO A 26 -14.16 -13.50 -11.62
N LEU A 27 -13.94 -14.41 -10.67
CA LEU A 27 -14.99 -15.38 -10.30
C LEU A 27 -16.15 -14.65 -9.60
N PRO A 28 -17.39 -15.18 -9.66
CA PRO A 28 -18.50 -14.60 -8.92
C PRO A 28 -18.18 -14.44 -7.42
N GLY A 29 -18.23 -13.20 -6.93
CA GLY A 29 -17.91 -12.85 -5.54
C GLY A 29 -16.44 -12.51 -5.27
N GLN A 30 -15.58 -12.48 -6.28
CA GLN A 30 -14.26 -11.87 -6.18
C GLN A 30 -14.30 -10.39 -6.52
N ASP A 31 -13.35 -9.65 -5.96
CA ASP A 31 -13.06 -8.28 -6.40
C ASP A 31 -12.69 -8.30 -7.90
N ASP A 32 -13.15 -7.29 -8.63
CA ASP A 32 -12.86 -7.11 -10.05
C ASP A 32 -11.61 -6.27 -10.27
N GLN A 33 -11.02 -5.70 -9.21
CA GLN A 33 -9.85 -4.85 -9.26
C GLN A 33 -8.89 -5.10 -8.09
N GLU A 34 -7.59 -4.96 -8.36
CA GLU A 34 -6.57 -4.81 -7.35
C GLU A 34 -6.15 -3.35 -7.21
N PHE A 35 -5.99 -2.89 -5.97
CA PHE A 35 -5.58 -1.52 -5.68
C PHE A 35 -4.17 -1.48 -5.11
N TRP A 36 -3.32 -0.67 -5.73
CA TRP A 36 -1.91 -0.55 -5.40
C TRP A 36 -1.56 0.89 -5.06
N ILE A 37 -0.67 1.08 -4.08
CA ILE A 37 -0.04 2.36 -3.79
C ILE A 37 1.48 2.24 -3.93
N TYR A 38 2.09 3.29 -4.48
CA TYR A 38 3.53 3.43 -4.59
C TYR A 38 4.02 4.46 -3.58
N VAL A 39 5.00 4.10 -2.77
CA VAL A 39 5.48 4.95 -1.67
C VAL A 39 6.99 5.11 -1.71
N GLN A 40 7.48 6.23 -1.22
CA GLN A 40 8.91 6.48 -0.99
C GLN A 40 9.18 6.66 0.50
N LYS A 41 10.15 5.92 1.04
CA LYS A 41 10.58 6.11 2.44
C LYS A 41 11.38 7.41 2.58
N GLY A 42 10.89 8.38 3.34
CA GLY A 42 11.50 9.71 3.44
C GLY A 42 11.64 10.42 2.08
N ARG A 43 12.60 11.35 1.95
CA ARG A 43 12.80 12.16 0.73
C ARG A 43 13.63 11.48 -0.37
N LEU A 44 14.52 10.56 0.01
CA LEU A 44 15.49 9.90 -0.89
C LEU A 44 15.59 8.39 -0.66
N GLY A 45 14.71 7.80 0.14
CA GLY A 45 14.78 6.39 0.45
C GLY A 45 14.19 5.50 -0.64
N PRO A 46 14.20 4.17 -0.43
CA PRO A 46 13.71 3.20 -1.39
C PRO A 46 12.23 3.41 -1.69
N LYS A 47 11.87 3.18 -2.95
CA LYS A 47 10.48 3.09 -3.39
C LYS A 47 9.95 1.67 -3.15
N ARG A 48 8.68 1.56 -2.80
CA ARG A 48 7.97 0.30 -2.58
C ARG A 48 6.54 0.40 -3.04
N GLU A 49 5.96 -0.74 -3.38
CA GLU A 49 4.54 -0.87 -3.69
C GLU A 49 3.85 -1.75 -2.66
N PHE A 50 2.58 -1.46 -2.43
CA PHE A 50 1.74 -2.21 -1.52
C PHE A 50 0.34 -2.34 -2.11
N GLN A 51 -0.17 -3.57 -2.14
CA GLN A 51 -1.58 -3.80 -2.38
C GLN A 51 -2.36 -3.33 -1.14
N VAL A 52 -3.44 -2.59 -1.36
CA VAL A 52 -4.30 -2.03 -0.32
C VAL A 52 -5.76 -2.37 -0.60
N GLY A 53 -6.59 -2.25 0.43
CA GLY A 53 -8.04 -2.33 0.24
C GLY A 53 -8.59 -1.06 -0.42
N ILE A 54 -9.72 -1.20 -1.12
CA ILE A 54 -10.42 -0.11 -1.84
C ILE A 54 -10.64 1.14 -0.98
N HIS A 55 -10.94 0.98 0.31
CA HIS A 55 -11.14 2.11 1.23
C HIS A 55 -9.88 2.96 1.40
N TYR A 56 -8.71 2.33 1.54
CA TYR A 56 -7.44 3.07 1.61
C TYR A 56 -7.12 3.70 0.26
N TYR A 57 -7.35 2.99 -0.85
CA TYR A 57 -7.10 3.52 -2.18
C TYR A 57 -7.85 4.83 -2.45
N HIS A 58 -9.12 4.92 -2.04
CA HIS A 58 -9.90 6.15 -2.19
C HIS A 58 -9.50 7.24 -1.18
N ALA A 59 -9.11 6.87 0.03
CA ALA A 59 -8.73 7.85 1.07
C ALA A 59 -7.34 8.46 0.86
N LEU A 60 -6.44 7.75 0.18
CA LEU A 60 -5.04 8.14 -0.01
C LEU A 60 -4.82 8.84 -1.35
N ASN A 61 -3.96 9.85 -1.37
CA ASN A 61 -3.63 10.63 -2.56
C ASN A 61 -2.12 10.72 -2.77
N PRO A 62 -1.64 10.80 -4.03
CA PRO A 62 -0.27 11.17 -4.34
C PRO A 62 0.11 12.49 -3.63
N GLY A 63 1.25 12.49 -2.96
CA GLY A 63 1.73 13.59 -2.13
C GLY A 63 1.45 13.44 -0.63
N ASP A 64 0.52 12.56 -0.24
CA ASP A 64 0.22 12.30 1.17
C ASP A 64 1.46 11.77 1.89
N LYS A 65 1.72 12.31 3.08
CA LYS A 65 2.83 11.90 3.94
C LYS A 65 2.25 11.28 5.20
N GLY A 66 2.87 10.20 5.65
CA GLY A 66 2.35 9.48 6.81
C GLY A 66 3.25 8.36 7.27
N VAL A 67 2.77 7.63 8.27
CA VAL A 67 3.42 6.44 8.78
C VAL A 67 2.74 5.22 8.17
N LEU A 68 3.49 4.48 7.35
CA LEU A 68 3.07 3.20 6.80
C LEU A 68 3.52 2.08 7.72
N THR A 69 2.58 1.20 8.10
CA THR A 69 2.84 -0.02 8.88
C THR A 69 2.60 -1.24 7.99
N TYR A 70 3.57 -2.17 7.98
CA TYR A 70 3.57 -3.33 7.10
C TYR A 70 4.30 -4.53 7.72
N GLN A 71 4.02 -5.74 7.21
CA GLN A 71 4.73 -6.98 7.55
C GLN A 71 5.22 -7.64 6.25
N GLY A 72 6.53 -7.59 6.00
CA GLY A 72 7.08 -8.03 4.72
C GLY A 72 6.56 -7.17 3.56
N GLN A 73 5.67 -7.73 2.75
CA GLN A 73 4.97 -7.02 1.65
C GLN A 73 3.49 -6.74 1.97
N ARG A 74 3.00 -7.25 3.10
CA ARG A 74 1.61 -7.06 3.52
C ARG A 74 1.41 -5.67 4.08
N PHE A 75 0.54 -4.89 3.45
CA PHE A 75 0.02 -3.64 4.00
C PHE A 75 -0.82 -3.93 5.24
N LEU A 76 -0.62 -3.17 6.32
CA LEU A 76 -1.45 -3.25 7.52
C LEU A 76 -2.24 -1.95 7.73
N HIS A 77 -1.56 -0.80 7.69
CA HIS A 77 -2.19 0.49 7.97
C HIS A 77 -1.36 1.66 7.43
N PHE A 78 -2.02 2.78 7.16
CA PHE A 78 -1.41 4.07 6.89
C PHE A 78 -2.03 5.16 7.76
N ALA A 79 -1.20 5.82 8.58
CA ALA A 79 -1.61 6.95 9.40
C ALA A 79 -1.13 8.25 8.75
N LEU A 80 -2.08 9.04 8.22
CA LEU A 80 -1.80 10.33 7.57
C LEU A 80 -1.21 11.31 8.59
N LYS A 81 -0.09 11.95 8.24
CA LYS A 81 0.45 13.10 8.96
C LYS A 81 -0.05 14.37 8.29
N ARG A 82 -0.89 15.12 9.01
CA ARG A 82 -1.36 16.46 8.60
C ARG A 82 -0.32 17.53 8.91
#